data_AF-J3HZZ6-F1
#
_entry.id   AF-J3HZZ6-F1
#
_cell.length_a   1.000
_cell.length_b   1.000
_cell.length_c   1.000
_cell.angle_alpha   90.00
_cell.angle_beta   90.00
_cell.angle_gamma   90.00
#
_symmetry.space_group_name_H-M   'P 1'
#
loop_
_entity.id
_entity.type
_entity.pdbx_description
1 polymer ?
#
loop_
_entity_poly.entity_id
_entity_poly.type
_entity_poly.pdbx_seq_one_letter_code
_entity_poly.pdbx_strand_id
1 'polypeptide(L)'
;MLPLDHPLWKRLDDAHRDRDIPQLLARLSEAWDDDSANSLFWDCLCHQGTCYGATYAAIPHLLTIARVDANRHQRLEIALFCGYVVLNALMPREQGDDQELSGLPRTAEEWDQKLDCFRSLVAQLEDPSRRPSHHELARSLPRYRRILLAGPVVVADLGTIDEIRQEFLSLLSTVSKTCEQALLEKPERESAVMPLLGGIAAAEGHRDLGNLFFQGQEGWLKCTGCGLGHQFALLGDQVALYAEQRSSIPAAGMDRRPLLDMKEGTPSRSDGIMMPVDENRKLAPSIVRLIRLADRVQPRPAAMLLRNFLGSFHCRRCDAEVPVCAG
;
A
#
# COMPACT_ATOMS: atom_id res chain seq x y z
N MET A 1 -10.03 17.30 9.66
CA MET A 1 -10.04 17.24 8.18
C MET A 1 -9.51 18.56 7.66
N LEU A 2 -8.40 18.54 6.91
CA LEU A 2 -7.80 19.75 6.35
C LEU A 2 -8.75 20.39 5.32
N PRO A 3 -9.16 21.66 5.46
CA PRO A 3 -9.98 22.35 4.47
C PRO A 3 -9.31 22.38 3.08
N LEU A 4 -10.10 22.30 2.00
CA LEU A 4 -9.56 22.24 0.63
C LEU A 4 -8.89 23.55 0.18
N ASP A 5 -9.25 24.69 0.78
CA ASP A 5 -8.64 26.00 0.54
C ASP A 5 -7.42 26.28 1.43
N HIS A 6 -7.05 25.34 2.32
CA HIS A 6 -5.95 25.53 3.25
C HIS A 6 -4.60 25.63 2.51
N PRO A 7 -3.76 26.66 2.77
CA PRO A 7 -2.52 26.88 2.01
C PRO A 7 -1.50 25.74 2.13
N LEU A 8 -1.56 24.97 3.23
CA LEU A 8 -0.68 23.83 3.49
C LEU A 8 -0.72 22.77 2.39
N TRP A 9 -1.82 22.62 1.64
CA TRP A 9 -1.90 21.67 0.53
C TRP A 9 -0.78 21.83 -0.49
N LYS A 10 -0.31 23.06 -0.74
CA LYS A 10 0.82 23.33 -1.65
C LYS A 10 2.16 22.80 -1.14
N ARG A 11 2.25 22.54 0.16
CA ARG A 11 3.42 22.01 0.86
C ARG A 11 3.21 20.57 1.30
N LEU A 12 2.03 19.97 1.10
CA LEU A 12 1.83 18.55 1.29
C LEU A 12 2.21 17.88 -0.02
N ASP A 13 3.35 17.18 -0.01
CA ASP A 13 3.86 16.52 -1.21
C ASP A 13 2.79 15.59 -1.82
N ASP A 14 2.87 15.47 -3.13
CA ASP A 14 2.32 14.38 -3.93
C ASP A 14 3.47 13.77 -4.75
N ALA A 15 3.24 12.68 -5.49
CA ALA A 15 4.28 12.03 -6.29
C ALA A 15 4.98 12.96 -7.29
N HIS A 16 4.27 14.00 -7.74
CA HIS A 16 4.72 14.98 -8.73
C HIS A 16 5.03 16.35 -8.12
N ARG A 17 4.56 16.63 -6.89
CA ARG A 17 4.72 17.87 -6.10
C ARG A 17 4.20 19.15 -6.79
N ASP A 18 3.35 18.99 -7.78
CA ASP A 18 2.82 20.10 -8.59
C ASP A 18 1.36 19.90 -8.98
N ARG A 19 0.67 18.96 -8.34
CA ARG A 19 -0.75 18.67 -8.60
C ARG A 19 -1.63 19.47 -7.66
N ASP A 20 -2.76 19.93 -8.18
CA ASP A 20 -3.79 20.59 -7.39
C ASP A 20 -4.73 19.54 -6.78
N ILE A 21 -4.22 18.84 -5.76
CA ILE A 21 -4.95 17.78 -5.06
C ILE A 21 -6.30 18.27 -4.53
N PRO A 22 -6.43 19.46 -3.90
CA PRO A 22 -7.73 19.95 -3.45
C PRO A 22 -8.74 20.12 -4.57
N GLN A 23 -8.32 20.66 -5.71
CA GLN A 23 -9.20 20.84 -6.85
C GLN A 23 -9.65 19.50 -7.46
N LEU A 24 -8.77 18.48 -7.46
CA LEU A 24 -9.12 17.13 -7.90
C LEU A 24 -10.13 16.48 -6.95
N LEU A 25 -9.92 16.60 -5.62
CA LEU A 25 -10.86 16.10 -4.61
C LEU A 25 -12.23 16.78 -4.72
N ALA A 26 -12.26 18.10 -4.88
CA ALA A 26 -13.51 18.85 -5.06
C ALA A 26 -14.29 18.35 -6.29
N ARG A 27 -13.61 18.19 -7.43
CA ARG A 27 -14.24 17.67 -8.66
C ARG A 27 -14.80 16.27 -8.49
N LEU A 28 -14.03 15.36 -7.90
CA LEU A 28 -14.50 13.98 -7.65
C LEU A 28 -15.69 13.93 -6.69
N SER A 29 -15.74 14.85 -5.73
CA SER A 29 -16.87 14.97 -4.79
C SER A 29 -18.14 15.48 -5.47
N GLU A 30 -18.02 16.34 -6.47
CA GLU A 30 -19.15 16.87 -7.25
C GLU A 30 -19.61 15.91 -8.36
N ALA A 31 -18.66 15.37 -9.11
CA ALA A 31 -18.89 14.50 -10.25
C ALA A 31 -17.75 13.48 -10.36
N TRP A 32 -18.05 12.24 -10.00
CA TRP A 32 -17.08 11.16 -10.08
C TRP A 32 -16.68 10.85 -11.51
N ASP A 33 -15.38 10.73 -11.74
CA ASP A 33 -14.77 10.33 -13.00
C ASP A 33 -13.68 9.28 -12.70
N ASP A 34 -13.80 8.09 -13.32
CA ASP A 34 -12.94 6.94 -13.01
C ASP A 34 -11.49 7.18 -13.39
N ASP A 35 -11.25 7.84 -14.53
CA ASP A 35 -9.89 8.14 -14.99
C ASP A 35 -9.21 9.16 -14.07
N SER A 36 -9.94 10.21 -13.68
CA SER A 36 -9.46 11.19 -12.70
C SER A 36 -9.23 10.57 -11.33
N ALA A 37 -10.12 9.68 -10.86
CA ALA A 37 -9.96 8.99 -9.59
C ALA A 37 -8.74 8.06 -9.60
N ASN A 38 -8.57 7.28 -10.68
CA ASN A 38 -7.43 6.39 -10.85
C ASN A 38 -6.10 7.17 -10.86
N SER A 39 -6.02 8.25 -11.65
CA SER A 39 -4.84 9.13 -11.67
C SER A 39 -4.58 9.78 -10.30
N LEU A 40 -5.62 10.23 -9.60
CA LEU A 40 -5.45 10.78 -8.27
C LEU A 40 -4.90 9.73 -7.29
N PHE A 41 -5.46 8.52 -7.28
CA PHE A 41 -5.12 7.48 -6.31
C PHE A 41 -3.74 6.87 -6.57
N TRP A 42 -3.46 6.47 -7.80
CA TRP A 42 -2.33 5.60 -8.14
C TRP A 42 -1.17 6.31 -8.85
N ASP A 43 -1.35 7.58 -9.20
CA ASP A 43 -0.29 8.42 -9.78
C ASP A 43 0.06 9.62 -8.89
N CYS A 44 -0.93 10.27 -8.25
CA CYS A 44 -0.66 11.47 -7.44
C CYS A 44 -0.48 11.16 -5.95
N LEU A 45 -1.49 10.57 -5.31
CA LEU A 45 -1.54 10.35 -3.87
C LEU A 45 -0.73 9.13 -3.43
N CYS A 46 -0.56 8.12 -4.27
CA CYS A 46 0.33 7.01 -3.97
C CYS A 46 1.01 6.56 -5.25
N HIS A 47 2.34 6.52 -5.26
CA HIS A 47 3.10 6.06 -6.41
C HIS A 47 4.12 5.02 -5.97
N GLN A 48 4.05 3.83 -6.57
CA GLN A 48 4.95 2.71 -6.26
C GLN A 48 5.02 2.39 -4.75
N GLY A 49 3.87 2.39 -4.07
CA GLY A 49 3.78 2.12 -2.63
C GLY A 49 4.25 3.27 -1.72
N THR A 50 4.66 4.41 -2.28
CA THR A 50 5.03 5.58 -1.47
C THR A 50 3.79 6.42 -1.16
N CYS A 51 3.58 6.69 0.13
CA CYS A 51 2.60 7.67 0.61
C CYS A 51 3.28 9.02 0.87
N TYR A 52 2.53 10.09 0.70
CA TYR A 52 2.96 11.48 0.81
C TYR A 52 2.07 12.25 1.80
N GLY A 53 2.43 13.50 2.10
CA GLY A 53 1.63 14.35 2.98
C GLY A 53 0.20 14.53 2.47
N ALA A 54 0.03 14.73 1.15
CA ALA A 54 -1.28 14.91 0.54
C ALA A 54 -2.13 13.63 0.62
N THR A 55 -1.51 12.44 0.64
CA THR A 55 -2.18 11.15 0.78
C THR A 55 -3.01 11.12 2.05
N TYR A 56 -2.40 11.40 3.20
CA TYR A 56 -3.08 11.33 4.49
C TYR A 56 -4.14 12.42 4.64
N ALA A 57 -3.85 13.63 4.16
CA ALA A 57 -4.81 14.74 4.18
C ALA A 57 -6.03 14.49 3.28
N ALA A 58 -5.89 13.68 2.22
CA ALA A 58 -6.98 13.33 1.32
C ALA A 58 -7.92 12.25 1.88
N ILE A 59 -7.45 11.35 2.76
CA ILE A 59 -8.25 10.22 3.27
C ILE A 59 -9.60 10.65 3.88
N PRO A 60 -9.69 11.66 4.76
CA PRO A 60 -10.98 12.09 5.31
C PRO A 60 -11.99 12.55 4.23
N HIS A 61 -11.52 13.23 3.18
CA HIS A 61 -12.34 13.68 2.06
C HIS A 61 -12.86 12.49 1.24
N LEU A 62 -11.97 11.55 0.92
CA LEU A 62 -12.35 10.33 0.20
C LEU A 62 -13.36 9.49 1.00
N LEU A 63 -13.15 9.31 2.30
CA LEU A 63 -14.11 8.60 3.15
C LEU A 63 -15.47 9.32 3.20
N THR A 64 -15.52 10.65 3.08
CA THR A 64 -16.78 11.39 2.97
C THR A 64 -17.54 11.05 1.69
N ILE A 65 -16.86 10.97 0.55
CA ILE A 65 -17.44 10.53 -0.74
C ILE A 65 -17.96 9.10 -0.61
N ALA A 66 -17.15 8.20 -0.03
CA ALA A 66 -17.50 6.81 0.13
C ALA A 66 -18.76 6.64 1.00
N ARG A 67 -18.96 7.44 2.05
CA ARG A 67 -20.09 7.31 3.00
C ARG A 67 -21.49 7.50 2.40
N VAL A 68 -21.62 8.10 1.22
CA VAL A 68 -22.92 8.27 0.56
C VAL A 68 -23.45 6.92 0.08
N ASP A 69 -24.67 6.52 0.44
CA ASP A 69 -25.20 5.17 0.16
C ASP A 69 -25.28 4.84 -1.34
N ALA A 70 -25.57 5.84 -2.17
CA ALA A 70 -25.62 5.70 -3.63
C ALA A 70 -24.23 5.46 -4.27
N ASN A 71 -23.15 5.82 -3.56
CA ASN A 71 -21.79 5.82 -4.08
C ASN A 71 -21.11 4.45 -3.99
N ARG A 72 -21.78 3.36 -4.37
CA ARG A 72 -21.24 1.99 -4.23
C ARG A 72 -19.94 1.77 -5.02
N HIS A 73 -19.93 2.21 -6.28
CA HIS A 73 -18.74 2.11 -7.15
C HIS A 73 -17.57 2.93 -6.59
N GLN A 74 -17.83 4.18 -6.19
CA GLN A 74 -16.83 5.06 -5.60
C GLN A 74 -16.31 4.49 -4.28
N ARG A 75 -17.19 3.96 -3.44
CA ARG A 75 -16.83 3.29 -2.17
C ARG A 75 -15.88 2.13 -2.43
N LEU A 76 -16.10 1.34 -3.48
CA LEU A 76 -15.20 0.26 -3.85
C LEU A 76 -13.80 0.80 -4.20
N GLU A 77 -13.71 1.77 -5.12
CA GLU A 77 -12.42 2.36 -5.51
C GLU A 77 -11.69 3.02 -4.34
N ILE A 78 -12.42 3.77 -3.51
CA ILE A 78 -11.89 4.43 -2.31
C ILE A 78 -11.46 3.39 -1.28
N ALA A 79 -12.22 2.32 -1.06
CA ALA A 79 -11.87 1.26 -0.12
C ALA A 79 -10.56 0.56 -0.52
N LEU A 80 -10.42 0.23 -1.81
CA LEU A 80 -9.21 -0.39 -2.36
C LEU A 80 -7.99 0.52 -2.13
N PHE A 81 -8.13 1.80 -2.46
CA PHE A 81 -7.08 2.78 -2.27
C PHE A 81 -6.74 3.01 -0.80
N CYS A 82 -7.73 3.29 0.06
CA CYS A 82 -7.50 3.52 1.50
C CYS A 82 -6.90 2.29 2.18
N GLY A 83 -7.35 1.08 1.85
CA GLY A 83 -6.75 -0.16 2.35
C GLY A 83 -5.28 -0.28 1.98
N TYR A 84 -4.93 0.06 0.73
CA TYR A 84 -3.54 0.06 0.26
C TYR A 84 -2.70 1.13 0.96
N VAL A 85 -3.24 2.34 1.15
CA VAL A 85 -2.56 3.41 1.91
C VAL A 85 -2.28 2.95 3.34
N VAL A 86 -3.26 2.36 4.03
CA VAL A 86 -3.07 1.85 5.39
C VAL A 86 -1.97 0.79 5.44
N LEU A 87 -1.95 -0.15 4.49
CA LEU A 87 -0.87 -1.12 4.38
C LEU A 87 0.49 -0.40 4.27
N ASN A 88 0.68 0.39 3.22
CA ASN A 88 1.99 1.00 2.94
C ASN A 88 2.44 1.99 4.02
N ALA A 89 1.50 2.69 4.64
CA ALA A 89 1.80 3.64 5.70
C ALA A 89 2.23 2.99 7.02
N LEU A 90 1.78 1.76 7.29
CA LEU A 90 2.02 1.07 8.56
C LEU A 90 2.99 -0.10 8.44
N MET A 91 3.31 -0.58 7.24
CA MET A 91 4.29 -1.64 7.04
C MET A 91 5.69 -1.17 7.50
N PRO A 92 6.41 -1.99 8.30
CA PRO A 92 7.79 -1.67 8.70
C PRO A 92 8.67 -1.53 7.46
N ARG A 93 9.47 -0.47 7.40
CA ARG A 93 10.51 -0.34 6.37
C ARG A 93 11.71 -1.20 6.76
N GLU A 94 12.38 -1.79 5.77
CA GLU A 94 13.57 -2.64 5.99
C GLU A 94 14.72 -1.92 6.74
N GLN A 95 14.65 -0.60 6.89
CA GLN A 95 15.67 0.24 7.55
C GLN A 95 15.40 0.55 9.04
N GLY A 96 14.42 -0.10 9.68
CA GLY A 96 14.34 -0.14 11.16
C GLY A 96 13.83 1.13 11.86
N ASP A 97 13.26 2.09 11.12
CA ASP A 97 12.54 3.21 11.76
C ASP A 97 11.12 2.80 12.16
N ASP A 98 10.88 2.83 13.47
CA ASP A 98 9.58 2.57 14.09
C ASP A 98 8.54 3.63 13.66
N GLN A 99 7.41 3.16 13.14
CA GLN A 99 6.12 3.87 13.12
C GLN A 99 6.07 5.26 12.46
N GLU A 100 6.88 5.52 11.43
CA GLU A 100 6.80 6.80 10.72
C GLU A 100 5.87 6.73 9.51
N LEU A 101 4.78 7.52 9.56
CA LEU A 101 3.95 7.79 8.38
C LEU A 101 4.80 8.55 7.36
N SER A 102 5.38 7.80 6.43
CA SER A 102 6.24 8.34 5.39
C SER A 102 5.55 9.48 4.64
N GLY A 103 6.25 10.60 4.44
CA GLY A 103 5.70 11.76 3.74
C GLY A 103 5.26 12.92 4.64
N LEU A 104 5.01 12.71 5.94
CA LEU A 104 4.71 13.78 6.90
C LEU A 104 5.95 14.11 7.77
N PRO A 105 6.58 15.28 7.59
CA PRO A 105 7.77 15.65 8.36
C PRO A 105 7.45 15.84 9.85
N ARG A 106 8.46 15.66 10.71
CA ARG A 106 8.42 16.03 12.13
C ARG A 106 9.04 17.39 12.39
N THR A 107 10.01 17.77 11.57
CA THR A 107 10.74 19.04 11.69
C THR A 107 10.67 19.82 10.38
N ALA A 108 10.83 21.13 10.46
CA ALA A 108 10.90 21.98 9.27
C ALA A 108 12.17 21.63 8.46
N GLU A 109 13.25 21.24 9.13
CA GLU A 109 14.53 20.84 8.56
C GLU A 109 14.41 19.55 7.73
N GLU A 110 13.74 18.51 8.23
CA GLU A 110 13.46 17.27 7.47
C GLU A 110 12.72 17.58 6.17
N TRP A 111 11.78 18.52 6.23
CA TRP A 111 11.06 18.94 5.05
C TRP A 111 11.96 19.70 4.07
N ASP A 112 12.73 20.66 4.58
CA ASP A 112 13.61 21.47 3.76
C ASP A 112 14.64 20.62 3.00
N GLN A 113 15.18 19.58 3.65
CA GLN A 113 16.09 18.61 3.03
C GLN A 113 15.47 17.88 1.83
N LYS A 114 14.15 17.64 1.84
CA LYS A 114 13.47 17.03 0.67
C LYS A 114 13.50 17.92 -0.57
N LEU A 115 13.74 19.22 -0.41
CA LEU A 115 13.84 20.18 -1.52
C LEU A 115 15.26 20.27 -2.11
N ASP A 116 16.28 19.68 -1.46
CA ASP A 116 17.68 19.78 -1.89
C ASP A 116 17.94 19.16 -3.27
N CYS A 117 17.24 18.06 -3.60
CA CYS A 117 17.34 17.47 -4.94
C CYS A 117 16.84 18.45 -6.02
N PHE A 118 15.77 19.21 -5.75
CA PHE A 118 15.25 20.20 -6.69
C PHE A 118 16.14 21.43 -6.78
N ARG A 119 16.70 21.90 -5.65
CA ARG A 119 17.70 22.97 -5.65
C ARG A 119 18.91 22.61 -6.50
N SER A 120 19.40 21.37 -6.34
CA SER A 120 20.51 20.82 -7.13
C SER A 120 20.15 20.73 -8.61
N LEU A 121 18.97 20.22 -8.96
CA LEU A 121 18.52 20.11 -10.35
C LEU A 121 18.38 21.48 -11.02
N VAL A 122 17.83 22.48 -10.32
CA VAL A 122 17.74 23.86 -10.82
C VAL A 122 19.13 24.43 -11.04
N ALA A 123 20.02 24.34 -10.04
CA ALA A 123 21.39 24.83 -10.15
C ALA A 123 22.14 24.18 -11.33
N GLN A 124 21.99 22.87 -11.51
CA GLN A 124 22.59 22.16 -12.65
C GLN A 124 22.01 22.59 -14.00
N LEU A 125 20.72 22.93 -14.09
CA LEU A 125 20.08 23.37 -15.34
C LEU A 125 20.37 24.83 -15.67
N GLU A 126 20.72 25.63 -14.67
CA GLU A 126 21.08 27.04 -14.81
C GLU A 126 22.61 27.25 -14.96
N ASP A 127 23.42 26.21 -14.76
CA ASP A 127 24.86 26.25 -14.95
C ASP A 127 25.22 26.65 -16.40
N PRO A 128 25.91 27.79 -16.62
CA PRO A 128 26.29 28.25 -17.95
C PRO A 128 27.21 27.28 -18.72
N SER A 129 27.89 26.37 -18.02
CA SER A 129 28.77 25.37 -18.62
C SER A 129 28.02 24.14 -19.15
N ARG A 130 26.80 23.90 -18.67
CA ARG A 130 25.93 22.81 -19.15
C ARG A 130 25.12 23.29 -20.35
N ARG A 131 24.91 22.39 -21.31
CA ARG A 131 23.95 22.58 -22.41
C ARG A 131 22.70 21.73 -22.16
N PRO A 132 21.69 22.25 -21.44
CA PRO A 132 20.44 21.53 -21.24
C PRO A 132 19.69 21.37 -22.57
N SER A 133 18.96 20.27 -22.70
CA SER A 133 18.06 20.02 -23.82
C SER A 133 16.90 21.01 -23.82
N HIS A 134 16.26 21.17 -24.99
CA HIS A 134 15.05 21.97 -25.11
C HIS A 134 13.94 21.51 -24.16
N HIS A 135 13.79 20.20 -23.96
CA HIS A 135 12.81 19.65 -23.02
C HIS A 135 13.07 20.11 -21.59
N GLU A 136 14.34 20.06 -21.13
CA GLU A 136 14.69 20.48 -19.77
C GLU A 136 14.40 21.96 -19.53
N LEU A 137 14.71 22.84 -20.50
CA LEU A 137 14.45 24.28 -20.37
C LEU A 137 12.95 24.61 -20.45
N ALA A 138 12.21 23.94 -21.34
CA ALA A 138 10.79 24.24 -21.57
C ALA A 138 9.85 23.56 -20.57
N ARG A 139 10.26 22.45 -19.94
CA ARG A 139 9.38 21.63 -19.07
C ARG A 139 9.95 21.47 -17.67
N SER A 140 11.17 20.94 -17.54
CA SER A 140 11.73 20.54 -16.24
C SER A 140 12.07 21.74 -15.35
N LEU A 141 12.80 22.72 -15.89
CA LEU A 141 13.24 23.89 -15.12
C LEU A 141 12.05 24.73 -14.58
N PRO A 142 11.03 25.08 -15.40
CA PRO A 142 9.84 25.77 -14.88
C PRO A 142 9.10 24.96 -13.80
N ARG A 143 9.03 23.64 -13.95
CA ARG A 143 8.42 22.74 -12.97
C ARG A 143 9.18 22.76 -11.64
N TYR A 144 10.50 22.57 -11.67
CA TYR A 144 11.31 22.57 -10.45
C TYR A 144 11.28 23.92 -9.73
N ARG A 145 11.31 25.03 -10.48
CA ARG A 145 11.14 26.37 -9.90
C ARG A 145 9.77 26.50 -9.21
N ARG A 146 8.69 25.98 -9.80
CA ARG A 146 7.35 25.99 -9.19
C ARG A 146 7.32 25.20 -7.87
N ILE A 147 7.96 24.04 -7.82
CA ILE A 147 8.07 23.24 -6.59
C ILE A 147 8.80 24.05 -5.50
N LEU A 148 9.92 24.69 -5.84
CA LEU A 148 10.68 25.50 -4.89
C LEU A 148 9.91 26.77 -4.43
N LEU A 149 9.04 27.32 -5.27
CA LEU A 149 8.21 28.48 -4.94
C LEU A 149 7.13 28.19 -3.88
N ALA A 150 6.71 26.93 -3.72
CA ALA A 150 5.79 26.57 -2.63
C ALA A 150 6.41 26.77 -1.23
N GLY A 151 7.75 26.78 -1.18
CA GLY A 151 8.54 26.95 0.03
C GLY A 151 8.51 25.72 0.95
N PRO A 152 9.36 25.68 1.98
CA PRO A 152 9.34 24.61 2.95
C PRO A 152 8.13 24.71 3.89
N VAL A 153 7.77 23.59 4.51
CA VAL A 153 6.98 23.54 5.74
C VAL A 153 7.68 24.40 6.79
N VAL A 154 6.94 25.32 7.40
CA VAL A 154 7.44 26.17 8.48
C VAL A 154 7.01 25.62 9.84
N VAL A 155 7.62 26.08 10.93
CA VAL A 155 7.28 25.62 12.30
C VAL A 155 5.78 25.75 12.60
N ALA A 156 5.12 26.79 12.09
CA ALA A 156 3.68 26.99 12.26
C ALA A 156 2.81 25.90 11.58
N ASP A 157 3.33 25.25 10.53
CA ASP A 157 2.62 24.18 9.82
C ASP A 157 2.69 22.83 10.58
N LEU A 158 3.69 22.64 11.44
CA LEU A 158 3.96 21.35 12.10
C LEU A 158 2.80 20.89 12.99
N GLY A 159 2.09 21.83 13.63
CA GLY A 159 0.88 21.52 14.39
C GLY A 159 -0.20 20.90 13.52
N THR A 160 -0.51 21.51 12.37
CA THR A 160 -1.50 20.98 11.42
C THR A 160 -1.05 19.66 10.79
N ILE A 161 0.25 19.47 10.56
CA ILE A 161 0.80 18.19 10.07
C ILE A 161 0.60 17.08 11.11
N ASP A 162 0.76 17.38 12.40
CA ASP A 162 0.45 16.43 13.46
C ASP A 162 -1.06 16.13 13.55
N GLU A 163 -1.91 17.14 13.39
CA GLU A 163 -3.36 16.92 13.31
C GLU A 163 -3.74 15.98 12.15
N ILE A 164 -3.13 16.13 10.97
CA ILE A 164 -3.33 15.22 9.83
C ILE A 164 -2.91 13.79 10.18
N ARG A 165 -1.77 13.63 10.87
CA ARG A 165 -1.26 12.33 11.33
C ARG A 165 -2.25 11.66 12.29
N GLN A 166 -2.68 12.38 13.33
CA GLN A 166 -3.61 11.87 14.32
C GLN A 166 -4.98 11.55 13.69
N GLU A 167 -5.45 12.41 12.79
CA GLU A 167 -6.71 12.19 12.07
C GLU A 167 -6.64 10.91 11.24
N PHE A 168 -5.59 10.71 10.44
CA PHE A 168 -5.42 9.48 9.67
C PHE A 168 -5.43 8.22 10.55
N LEU A 169 -4.67 8.24 11.65
CA LEU A 169 -4.63 7.11 12.59
C LEU A 169 -5.98 6.85 13.27
N SER A 170 -6.74 7.90 13.58
CA SER A 170 -8.10 7.77 14.13
C SER A 170 -9.09 7.15 13.14
N LEU A 171 -8.83 7.30 11.84
CA LEU A 171 -9.69 6.83 10.75
C LEU A 171 -9.46 5.36 10.38
N LEU A 172 -8.47 4.65 10.94
CA LEU A 172 -8.20 3.25 10.62
C LEU A 172 -9.45 2.36 10.77
N SER A 173 -10.22 2.54 11.86
CA SER A 173 -11.48 1.80 12.05
C SER A 173 -12.55 2.13 10.99
N THR A 174 -12.55 3.36 10.47
CA THR A 174 -13.46 3.79 9.40
C THR A 174 -13.01 3.20 8.06
N VAL A 175 -11.70 3.12 7.80
CA VAL A 175 -11.16 2.43 6.63
C VAL A 175 -11.54 0.95 6.65
N SER A 176 -11.33 0.24 7.77
CA SER A 176 -11.77 -1.17 7.92
C SER A 176 -13.26 -1.35 7.61
N LYS A 177 -14.13 -0.52 8.18
CA LYS A 177 -15.58 -0.56 7.91
C LYS A 177 -15.93 -0.26 6.45
N THR A 178 -15.21 0.67 5.81
CA THR A 178 -15.42 1.02 4.40
C THR A 178 -15.04 -0.14 3.49
N CYS A 179 -13.92 -0.82 3.78
CA CYS A 179 -13.51 -2.04 3.10
C CYS A 179 -14.49 -3.19 3.31
N GLU A 180 -14.96 -3.42 4.54
CA GLU A 180 -15.99 -4.43 4.84
C GLU A 180 -17.29 -4.13 4.10
N GLN A 181 -17.73 -2.88 4.08
CA GLN A 181 -18.94 -2.49 3.37
C GLN A 181 -18.80 -2.74 1.87
N ALA A 182 -17.71 -2.28 1.25
CA ALA A 182 -17.45 -2.52 -0.17
C ALA A 182 -17.38 -4.02 -0.50
N LEU A 183 -16.83 -4.83 0.41
CA LEU A 183 -16.75 -6.28 0.27
C LEU A 183 -18.15 -6.94 0.32
N LEU A 184 -19.00 -6.52 1.26
CA LEU A 184 -20.36 -7.05 1.44
C LEU A 184 -21.33 -6.57 0.36
N GLU A 185 -21.06 -5.43 -0.27
CA GLU A 185 -21.78 -4.95 -1.47
C GLU A 185 -21.54 -5.83 -2.70
N LYS A 186 -20.70 -6.88 -2.58
CA LYS A 186 -20.34 -7.86 -3.61
C LYS A 186 -19.73 -7.20 -4.84
N PRO A 187 -18.43 -6.85 -4.78
CA PRO A 187 -17.78 -6.20 -5.90
C PRO A 187 -17.88 -7.08 -7.15
N GLU A 188 -18.20 -6.46 -8.29
CA GLU A 188 -18.27 -7.15 -9.59
C GLU A 188 -16.90 -7.75 -9.98
N ARG A 189 -15.82 -7.13 -9.48
CA ARG A 189 -14.44 -7.57 -9.68
C ARG A 189 -14.03 -8.53 -8.58
N GLU A 190 -13.90 -9.82 -8.89
CA GLU A 190 -13.36 -10.82 -7.97
C GLU A 190 -11.95 -10.47 -7.47
N SER A 191 -11.16 -9.79 -8.30
CA SER A 191 -9.82 -9.30 -7.94
C SER A 191 -9.82 -8.27 -6.81
N ALA A 192 -10.97 -7.66 -6.47
CA ALA A 192 -11.09 -6.71 -5.37
C ALA A 192 -11.20 -7.40 -3.99
N VAL A 193 -11.60 -8.67 -3.93
CA VAL A 193 -11.88 -9.38 -2.67
C VAL A 193 -10.63 -9.45 -1.78
N MET A 194 -9.49 -9.86 -2.35
CA MET A 194 -8.24 -10.01 -1.62
C MET A 194 -7.71 -8.66 -1.09
N PRO A 195 -7.58 -7.59 -1.91
CA PRO A 195 -7.22 -6.26 -1.42
C PRO A 195 -8.16 -5.70 -0.34
N LEU A 196 -9.48 -5.92 -0.43
CA LEU A 196 -10.43 -5.46 0.59
C LEU A 196 -10.20 -6.17 1.93
N LEU A 197 -10.02 -7.49 1.93
CA LEU A 197 -9.64 -8.25 3.12
C LEU A 197 -8.28 -7.79 3.66
N GLY A 198 -7.33 -7.50 2.77
CA GLY A 198 -6.03 -6.95 3.13
C GLY A 198 -6.12 -5.59 3.83
N GLY A 199 -6.99 -4.70 3.33
CA GLY A 199 -7.27 -3.41 3.93
C GLY A 199 -7.91 -3.52 5.32
N ILE A 200 -8.84 -4.46 5.50
CA ILE A 200 -9.43 -4.76 6.83
C ILE A 200 -8.36 -5.27 7.78
N ALA A 201 -7.56 -6.26 7.36
CA ALA A 201 -6.49 -6.83 8.16
C ALA A 201 -5.46 -5.77 8.59
N ALA A 202 -4.96 -4.96 7.64
CA ALA A 202 -3.99 -3.92 7.91
C ALA A 202 -4.52 -2.84 8.88
N ALA A 203 -5.77 -2.39 8.68
CA ALA A 203 -6.42 -1.40 9.53
C ALA A 203 -6.71 -1.91 10.96
N GLU A 204 -6.81 -3.23 11.13
CA GLU A 204 -7.01 -3.90 12.43
C GLU A 204 -5.69 -4.34 13.10
N GLY A 205 -4.54 -3.97 12.52
CA GLY A 205 -3.23 -4.23 13.07
C GLY A 205 -2.56 -5.51 12.56
N HIS A 206 -3.22 -6.30 11.72
CA HIS A 206 -2.69 -7.53 11.12
C HIS A 206 -1.92 -7.24 9.83
N ARG A 207 -0.80 -6.52 9.94
CA ARG A 207 -0.09 -5.92 8.80
C ARG A 207 0.51 -6.97 7.85
N ASP A 208 1.16 -7.99 8.38
CA ASP A 208 1.72 -9.09 7.58
C ASP A 208 0.63 -9.81 6.78
N LEU A 209 -0.50 -10.07 7.42
CA LEU A 209 -1.65 -10.69 6.78
C LEU A 209 -2.22 -9.77 5.69
N GLY A 210 -2.35 -8.47 5.99
CA GLY A 210 -2.73 -7.45 5.01
C GLY A 210 -1.80 -7.45 3.79
N ASN A 211 -0.49 -7.48 4.02
CA ASN A 211 0.51 -7.52 2.95
C ASN A 211 0.35 -8.75 2.05
N LEU A 212 0.18 -9.93 2.64
CA LEU A 212 -0.04 -11.17 1.87
C LEU A 212 -1.32 -11.12 1.03
N PHE A 213 -2.39 -10.53 1.56
CA PHE A 213 -3.63 -10.32 0.80
C PHE A 213 -3.46 -9.40 -0.41
N PHE A 214 -2.68 -8.32 -0.27
CA PHE A 214 -2.40 -7.40 -1.37
C PHE A 214 -1.52 -8.02 -2.46
N GLN A 215 -0.70 -9.02 -2.11
CA GLN A 215 0.05 -9.82 -3.09
C GLN A 215 -0.87 -10.80 -3.84
N GLY A 216 -1.90 -11.32 -3.18
CA GLY A 216 -2.96 -12.12 -3.82
C GLY A 216 -2.65 -13.62 -3.81
N GLN A 217 -2.73 -14.26 -4.97
CA GLN A 217 -2.57 -15.71 -5.11
C GLN A 217 -1.11 -16.13 -5.30
N GLU A 218 -0.23 -15.19 -5.59
CA GLU A 218 1.21 -15.38 -5.70
C GLU A 218 1.94 -14.22 -5.03
N GLY A 219 3.11 -14.47 -4.48
CA GLY A 219 3.84 -13.44 -3.75
C GLY A 219 5.08 -13.97 -3.05
N TRP A 220 5.53 -13.23 -2.05
CA TRP A 220 6.75 -13.46 -1.31
C TRP A 220 6.50 -13.32 0.20
N LEU A 221 7.18 -14.17 0.95
CA LEU A 221 7.30 -14.08 2.40
C LEU A 221 8.74 -14.40 2.84
N LYS A 222 9.09 -14.02 4.06
CA LYS A 222 10.38 -14.36 4.68
C LYS A 222 10.14 -15.28 5.87
N CYS A 223 10.95 -16.32 6.02
CA CYS A 223 10.95 -17.14 7.22
C CYS A 223 11.34 -16.27 8.43
N THR A 224 10.49 -16.18 9.45
CA THR A 224 10.76 -15.36 10.65
C THR A 224 11.91 -15.93 11.50
N GLY A 225 12.24 -17.21 11.36
CA GLY A 225 13.37 -17.84 12.05
C GLY A 225 14.75 -17.57 11.44
N CYS A 226 14.87 -17.61 10.10
CA CYS A 226 16.19 -17.51 9.43
C CYS A 226 16.28 -16.46 8.31
N GLY A 227 15.21 -15.72 8.05
CA GLY A 227 15.14 -14.65 7.06
C GLY A 227 15.14 -15.13 5.60
N LEU A 228 15.09 -16.44 5.33
CA LEU A 228 15.05 -16.95 3.95
C LEU A 228 13.75 -16.54 3.24
N GLY A 229 13.87 -15.92 2.07
CA GLY A 229 12.76 -15.59 1.19
C GLY A 229 12.14 -16.85 0.57
N HIS A 230 10.82 -16.89 0.50
CA HIS A 230 10.05 -17.90 -0.20
C HIS A 230 9.05 -17.20 -1.12
N GLN A 231 9.06 -17.56 -2.39
CA GLN A 231 7.94 -17.26 -3.27
C GLN A 231 6.81 -18.24 -2.94
N PHE A 232 5.56 -17.77 -2.97
CA PHE A 232 4.39 -18.63 -2.86
C PHE A 232 3.50 -18.51 -4.08
N ALA A 233 2.74 -19.58 -4.35
CA ALA A 233 1.71 -19.61 -5.38
C ALA A 233 0.57 -20.52 -4.95
N LEU A 234 -0.67 -20.10 -5.21
CA LEU A 234 -1.85 -20.92 -5.02
C LEU A 234 -2.06 -21.85 -6.21
N LEU A 235 -2.10 -23.16 -5.94
CA LEU A 235 -2.23 -24.22 -6.92
C LEU A 235 -3.36 -25.16 -6.49
N GLY A 236 -4.54 -25.00 -7.10
CA GLY A 236 -5.73 -25.73 -6.68
C GLY A 236 -6.15 -25.36 -5.26
N ASP A 237 -6.05 -26.30 -4.33
CA ASP A 237 -6.35 -26.15 -2.91
C ASP A 237 -5.08 -26.06 -2.02
N GLN A 238 -3.90 -25.90 -2.62
CA GLN A 238 -2.62 -25.88 -1.92
C GLN A 238 -1.85 -24.60 -2.18
N VAL A 239 -1.22 -24.05 -1.14
CA VAL A 239 -0.30 -22.93 -1.29
C VAL A 239 1.13 -23.46 -1.25
N ALA A 240 1.77 -23.48 -2.41
CA ALA A 240 3.12 -23.98 -2.59
C ALA A 240 4.15 -22.91 -2.25
N LEU A 241 5.30 -23.33 -1.73
CA LEU A 241 6.43 -22.49 -1.38
C LEU A 241 7.66 -22.87 -2.20
N TYR A 242 8.39 -21.87 -2.66
CA TYR A 242 9.62 -22.00 -3.43
C TYR A 242 10.69 -21.16 -2.75
N ALA A 243 11.64 -21.83 -2.10
CA ALA A 243 12.72 -21.18 -1.39
C ALA A 243 13.66 -20.48 -2.38
N GLU A 244 14.02 -19.24 -2.06
CA GLU A 244 14.98 -18.48 -2.86
C GLU A 244 16.33 -19.19 -2.85
N GLN A 245 16.78 -19.62 -4.04
CA GLN A 245 18.11 -20.19 -4.17
C GLN A 245 19.13 -19.05 -4.17
N ARG A 246 20.03 -19.04 -3.18
CA ARG A 246 21.23 -18.19 -3.16
C ARG A 246 22.22 -18.63 -4.25
N SER A 247 21.85 -18.56 -5.52
CA SER A 247 22.84 -18.72 -6.58
C SER A 247 23.65 -17.43 -6.65
N SER A 248 24.97 -17.54 -6.57
CA SER A 248 25.95 -16.47 -6.72
C SER A 248 26.06 -15.92 -8.15
N ILE A 249 25.03 -16.15 -8.99
CA ILE A 249 25.00 -15.73 -10.39
C ILE A 249 24.09 -14.49 -10.50
N PRO A 250 24.57 -13.39 -11.12
CA PRO A 250 23.75 -12.19 -11.26
C PRO A 250 22.54 -12.43 -12.18
N ALA A 251 21.34 -12.18 -11.65
CA ALA A 251 20.23 -11.45 -12.28
C ALA A 251 19.59 -11.92 -13.61
N ALA A 252 19.72 -13.17 -14.08
CA ALA A 252 19.10 -13.55 -15.37
C ALA A 252 18.11 -14.74 -15.37
N GLY A 253 17.88 -15.42 -14.25
CA GLY A 253 16.90 -16.51 -14.19
C GLY A 253 15.90 -16.30 -13.07
N MET A 254 14.70 -15.82 -13.37
CA MET A 254 13.56 -16.05 -12.47
C MET A 254 13.45 -17.54 -12.20
N ASP A 255 13.24 -17.93 -10.95
CA ASP A 255 12.90 -19.31 -10.63
C ASP A 255 11.66 -19.70 -11.44
N ARG A 256 11.82 -20.66 -12.34
CA ARG A 256 10.75 -21.11 -13.24
C ARG A 256 9.85 -22.15 -12.58
N ARG A 257 10.23 -22.69 -11.42
CA ARG A 257 9.45 -23.74 -10.72
C ARG A 257 7.99 -23.32 -10.46
N PRO A 258 7.70 -22.12 -9.92
CA PRO A 258 6.32 -21.67 -9.73
C PRO A 258 5.55 -21.59 -11.06
N LEU A 259 6.17 -21.04 -12.11
CA LEU A 259 5.53 -20.92 -13.43
C LEU A 259 5.18 -22.27 -14.05
N LEU A 260 6.07 -23.27 -13.90
CA LEU A 260 5.84 -24.63 -14.38
C LEU A 260 4.75 -25.33 -13.59
N ASP A 261 4.79 -25.24 -12.26
CA ASP A 261 3.78 -25.84 -11.39
C ASP A 261 2.41 -25.18 -11.58
N MET A 262 2.34 -23.86 -11.84
CA MET A 262 1.10 -23.17 -12.22
C MET A 262 0.53 -23.67 -13.54
N LYS A 263 1.39 -23.88 -14.54
CA LYS A 263 0.95 -24.43 -15.83
C LYS A 263 0.41 -25.86 -15.70
N GLU A 264 0.98 -26.64 -14.79
CA GLU A 264 0.59 -28.02 -14.52
C GLU A 264 -0.56 -28.13 -13.50
N GLY A 265 -0.83 -27.07 -12.74
CA GLY A 265 -1.82 -27.06 -11.66
C GLY A 265 -1.43 -27.89 -10.44
N THR A 266 -0.16 -28.29 -10.30
CA THR A 266 0.32 -29.16 -9.22
C THR A 266 1.68 -28.72 -8.70
N PRO A 267 1.90 -28.68 -7.37
CA PRO A 267 3.13 -28.15 -6.76
C PRO A 267 4.31 -29.15 -6.75
N SER A 268 4.55 -29.82 -7.88
CA SER A 268 5.52 -30.93 -7.97
C SER A 268 6.98 -30.51 -7.74
N ARG A 269 7.29 -29.22 -7.86
CA ARG A 269 8.65 -28.67 -7.74
C ARG A 269 8.81 -27.77 -6.52
N SER A 270 7.80 -27.71 -5.66
CA SER A 270 7.80 -26.88 -4.45
C SER A 270 8.79 -27.37 -3.40
N ASP A 271 9.32 -26.44 -2.61
CA ASP A 271 10.14 -26.72 -1.43
C ASP A 271 9.29 -27.02 -0.19
N GLY A 272 8.02 -26.67 -0.21
CA GLY A 272 7.07 -26.98 0.86
C GLY A 272 5.67 -26.52 0.52
N ILE A 273 4.74 -26.85 1.42
CA ILE A 273 3.35 -26.43 1.35
C ILE A 273 3.04 -25.65 2.63
N MET A 274 2.32 -24.54 2.52
CA MET A 274 1.79 -23.86 3.71
C MET A 274 0.65 -24.68 4.31
N MET A 275 0.74 -24.98 5.59
CA MET A 275 -0.31 -25.63 6.36
C MET A 275 -1.34 -24.59 6.81
N PRO A 276 -2.65 -24.85 6.67
CA PRO A 276 -3.67 -23.96 7.20
C PRO A 276 -3.65 -23.96 8.74
N VAL A 277 -4.13 -22.87 9.32
CA VAL A 277 -4.30 -22.74 10.77
C VAL A 277 -5.23 -23.84 11.32
N ASP A 278 -4.86 -24.42 12.46
CA ASP A 278 -5.70 -25.39 13.18
C ASP A 278 -7.00 -24.74 13.63
N GLU A 279 -8.14 -25.40 13.36
CA GLU A 279 -9.48 -24.96 13.76
C GLU A 279 -9.63 -24.83 15.28
N ASN A 280 -8.81 -25.56 16.06
CA ASN A 280 -8.81 -25.51 17.51
C ASN A 280 -7.93 -24.38 18.07
N ARG A 281 -7.15 -23.69 17.23
CA ARG A 281 -6.30 -22.59 17.66
C ARG A 281 -7.16 -21.44 18.15
N LYS A 282 -6.84 -20.90 19.34
CA LYS A 282 -7.46 -19.66 19.82
C LYS A 282 -6.96 -18.49 18.97
N LEU A 283 -7.87 -17.91 18.19
CA LEU A 283 -7.61 -16.75 17.33
C LEU A 283 -8.15 -15.47 17.96
N ALA A 284 -7.51 -14.33 17.64
CA ALA A 284 -8.00 -13.02 18.05
C ALA A 284 -9.42 -12.76 17.48
N PRO A 285 -10.29 -12.02 18.19
CA PRO A 285 -11.66 -11.75 17.71
C PRO A 285 -11.73 -11.10 16.32
N SER A 286 -10.79 -10.20 15.99
CA SER A 286 -10.68 -9.57 14.67
C SER A 286 -10.40 -10.60 13.57
N ILE A 287 -9.51 -11.56 13.82
CA ILE A 287 -9.22 -12.66 12.90
C ILE A 287 -10.43 -13.58 12.70
N VAL A 288 -11.14 -13.93 13.78
CA VAL A 288 -12.37 -14.75 13.68
C VAL A 288 -13.42 -14.03 12.83
N ARG A 289 -13.56 -12.71 12.98
CA ARG A 289 -14.45 -11.91 12.12
C ARG A 289 -13.97 -11.93 10.67
N LEU A 290 -12.67 -11.78 10.41
CA LEU A 290 -12.12 -11.81 9.06
C LEU A 290 -12.36 -13.15 8.36
N ILE A 291 -12.22 -14.28 9.06
CA ILE A 291 -12.55 -15.62 8.54
C ILE A 291 -14.02 -15.68 8.14
N ARG A 292 -14.93 -15.24 9.01
CA ARG A 292 -16.37 -15.21 8.70
C ARG A 292 -16.70 -14.32 7.51
N LEU A 293 -16.01 -13.20 7.34
CA LEU A 293 -16.17 -12.33 6.19
C LEU A 293 -15.70 -13.03 4.91
N ALA A 294 -14.50 -13.62 4.93
CA ALA A 294 -13.95 -14.34 3.78
C ALA A 294 -14.85 -15.53 3.38
N ASP A 295 -15.41 -16.27 4.35
CA ASP A 295 -16.33 -17.39 4.08
C ASP A 295 -17.66 -16.95 3.43
N ARG A 296 -18.08 -15.69 3.63
CA ARG A 296 -19.33 -15.15 3.06
C ARG A 296 -19.17 -14.64 1.63
N VAL A 297 -17.94 -14.40 1.19
CA VAL A 297 -17.63 -13.77 -0.09
C VAL A 297 -17.10 -14.83 -1.05
N GLN A 298 -17.60 -14.84 -2.29
CA GLN A 298 -17.01 -15.61 -3.37
C GLN A 298 -15.97 -14.76 -4.10
N PRO A 299 -14.88 -15.36 -4.62
CA PRO A 299 -14.62 -16.81 -4.72
C PRO A 299 -13.92 -17.43 -3.49
N ARG A 300 -14.00 -18.77 -3.39
CA ARG A 300 -13.38 -19.60 -2.31
C ARG A 300 -11.89 -19.37 -2.01
N PRO A 301 -11.02 -18.96 -2.97
CA PRO A 301 -9.59 -18.78 -2.70
C PRO A 301 -9.27 -17.85 -1.54
N ALA A 302 -10.08 -16.80 -1.31
CA ALA A 302 -9.81 -15.84 -0.25
C ALA A 302 -9.88 -16.46 1.16
N ALA A 303 -10.91 -17.27 1.41
CA ALA A 303 -11.12 -17.94 2.68
C ALA A 303 -10.06 -19.04 2.96
N MET A 304 -9.60 -19.70 1.90
CA MET A 304 -8.51 -20.67 1.99
C MET A 304 -7.17 -19.98 2.25
N LEU A 305 -6.80 -18.99 1.44
CA LEU A 305 -5.55 -18.24 1.61
C LEU A 305 -5.47 -17.60 2.99
N LEU A 306 -6.56 -17.06 3.52
CA LEU A 306 -6.63 -16.57 4.89
C LEU A 306 -6.19 -17.65 5.91
N ARG A 307 -6.73 -18.87 5.79
CA ARG A 307 -6.39 -19.97 6.70
C ARG A 307 -4.93 -20.40 6.53
N ASN A 308 -4.40 -20.45 5.31
CA ASN A 308 -2.98 -20.74 5.06
C ASN A 308 -2.06 -19.64 5.60
N PHE A 309 -2.40 -18.36 5.41
CA PHE A 309 -1.62 -17.23 5.93
C PHE A 309 -1.63 -17.14 7.46
N LEU A 310 -2.69 -17.61 8.11
CA LEU A 310 -2.75 -17.74 9.57
C LEU A 310 -2.04 -18.98 10.12
N GLY A 311 -1.63 -19.89 9.24
CA GLY A 311 -1.00 -21.15 9.59
C GLY A 311 0.52 -21.07 9.64
N SER A 312 1.16 -22.11 9.15
CA SER A 312 2.61 -22.33 9.28
C SER A 312 3.18 -23.01 8.04
N PHE A 313 4.50 -23.05 7.95
CA PHE A 313 5.21 -23.89 6.99
C PHE A 313 6.52 -24.41 7.57
N HIS A 314 7.01 -25.51 7.05
CA HIS A 314 8.31 -26.05 7.44
C HIS A 314 9.44 -25.43 6.59
N CYS A 315 10.31 -24.64 7.22
CA CYS A 315 11.43 -23.99 6.54
C CYS A 315 12.65 -24.92 6.48
N ARG A 316 12.98 -25.41 5.28
CA ARG A 316 14.11 -26.34 5.05
C ARG A 316 15.48 -25.82 5.51
N ARG A 317 15.65 -24.50 5.63
CA ARG A 317 16.95 -23.91 6.02
C ARG A 317 17.20 -23.93 7.52
N CYS A 318 16.17 -23.67 8.32
CA CYS A 318 16.28 -23.72 9.78
C CYS A 318 15.65 -24.97 10.39
N ASP A 319 15.11 -25.86 9.57
CA ASP A 319 14.47 -27.12 9.96
C ASP A 319 13.38 -26.92 11.04
N ALA A 320 12.64 -25.82 10.92
CA ALA A 320 11.64 -25.43 11.90
C ALA A 320 10.27 -25.23 11.23
N GLU A 321 9.21 -25.52 11.98
CA GLU A 321 7.88 -25.05 11.65
C GLU A 321 7.77 -23.56 12.04
N VAL A 322 7.44 -22.73 11.08
CA VAL A 322 7.48 -21.28 11.19
C VAL A 322 6.10 -20.71 10.84
N PRO A 323 5.54 -19.79 11.64
CA PRO A 323 4.28 -19.15 11.29
C PRO A 323 4.45 -18.30 10.03
N VAL A 324 3.41 -18.23 9.20
CA VAL A 324 3.44 -17.43 7.96
C VAL A 324 3.42 -15.93 8.25
N CYS A 325 2.54 -15.47 9.15
CA CYS A 325 2.53 -14.12 9.69
C CYS A 325 3.15 -14.09 11.09
N ALA A 326 3.90 -13.04 11.43
CA ALA A 326 4.21 -12.77 12.83
C ALA A 326 2.91 -12.36 13.52
N GLY A 327 2.57 -13.04 14.62
CA GLY A 327 1.34 -12.80 15.38
C GLY A 327 1.35 -11.53 16.21
#